data_AF-A0A6I1PUM1-F1
#
_entry.id   AF-A0A6I1PUM1-F1
#
_cell.length_a   1.000
_cell.length_b   1.000
_cell.length_c   1.000
_cell.angle_alpha   90.00
_cell.angle_beta   90.00
_cell.angle_gamma   90.00
#
_symmetry.space_group_name_H-M   'P 1'
#
loop_
_entity.id
_entity.type
_entity.pdbx_description
1 polymer ?
#
loop_
_entity_poly.entity_id
_entity_poly.type
_entity_poly.pdbx_seq_one_letter_code
_entity_poly.pdbx_strand_id
1 'polypeptide(L)'
;MRDPADSPAHSTIAPPAKRSGPLRGLFALRHSYAGIVATLRAESAFRQEAALAAILVPAAFLMPVDAISRVLLIGSVLLVLLVELLNSAIEAAIDRISFERHELSKRAKDCGSAAVTIALLMCVLTWGVLCGPLAYHWLLG
;
A
#
# COMPACT_ATOMS: atom_id res chain seq x y z
N MET A 1 59.23 21.33 7.93
CA MET A 1 58.69 21.16 6.56
C MET A 1 58.06 19.77 6.55
N ARG A 2 56.72 19.66 6.57
CA ARG A 2 56.01 18.37 6.54
C ARG A 2 55.89 17.90 5.11
N ASP A 3 56.10 16.61 4.89
CA ASP A 3 56.02 15.92 3.60
C ASP A 3 54.59 16.00 3.03
N PRO A 4 54.36 16.28 1.73
CA PRO A 4 53.01 16.41 1.15
C PRO A 4 52.33 15.07 0.83
N ALA A 5 52.89 13.93 1.23
CA ALA A 5 52.48 12.60 0.75
C ALA A 5 51.52 11.82 1.68
N ASP A 6 51.07 12.37 2.81
CA ASP A 6 50.06 11.73 3.66
C ASP A 6 48.64 12.19 3.29
N SER A 7 48.15 11.76 2.12
CA SER A 7 46.71 11.77 1.83
C SER A 7 46.05 10.57 2.51
N PRO A 8 45.01 10.74 3.36
CA PRO A 8 44.35 9.63 3.99
C PRO A 8 43.67 8.76 2.93
N ALA A 9 44.02 7.47 2.91
CA ALA A 9 43.46 6.47 2.02
C ALA A 9 41.93 6.57 1.97
N HIS A 10 41.36 6.66 0.76
CA HIS A 10 39.93 6.51 0.54
C HIS A 10 39.50 5.14 1.09
N SER A 11 38.87 5.12 2.27
CA SER A 11 38.25 3.93 2.82
C SER A 11 37.08 3.54 1.92
N THR A 12 37.29 2.60 1.00
CA THR A 12 36.23 1.94 0.24
C THR A 12 35.36 1.18 1.22
N ILE A 13 34.25 1.79 1.65
CA ILE A 13 33.23 1.13 2.45
C ILE A 13 32.65 0.03 1.56
N ALA A 14 33.03 -1.22 1.83
CA ALA A 14 32.43 -2.37 1.18
C ALA A 14 30.91 -2.33 1.40
N PRO A 15 30.08 -2.56 0.37
CA PRO A 15 28.63 -2.61 0.55
C PRO A 15 28.29 -3.66 1.62
N PRO A 16 27.30 -3.38 2.49
CA PRO A 16 26.94 -4.30 3.56
C PRO A 16 26.63 -5.68 2.97
N ALA A 17 27.19 -6.72 3.61
CA ALA A 17 27.08 -8.10 3.12
C ALA A 17 25.63 -8.46 2.80
N LYS A 18 25.38 -8.86 1.55
CA LYS A 18 24.05 -9.23 1.06
C LYS A 18 23.62 -10.54 1.75
N ARG A 19 22.83 -10.42 2.82
CA ARG A 19 22.36 -11.57 3.61
C ARG A 19 21.49 -12.49 2.74
N SER A 20 21.84 -13.77 2.64
CA SER A 20 21.14 -14.82 1.89
C SER A 20 20.54 -15.86 2.85
N GLY A 21 19.44 -16.50 2.44
CA GLY A 21 18.78 -17.58 3.20
C GLY A 21 17.37 -17.24 3.74
N PRO A 22 16.67 -18.22 4.34
CA PRO A 22 15.29 -18.11 4.82
C PRO A 22 15.08 -16.99 5.85
N LEU A 23 16.13 -16.64 6.60
CA LEU A 23 16.15 -15.49 7.52
C LEU A 23 15.83 -14.16 6.80
N ARG A 24 16.18 -14.01 5.51
CA ARG A 24 15.87 -12.81 4.72
C ARG A 24 14.36 -12.63 4.50
N GLY A 25 13.62 -13.72 4.31
CA GLY A 25 12.16 -13.70 4.18
C GLY A 25 11.49 -13.24 5.47
N LEU A 26 11.95 -13.74 6.62
CA LEU A 26 11.44 -13.32 7.94
C LEU A 26 11.70 -11.84 8.21
N PHE A 27 12.88 -11.31 7.85
CA PHE A 27 13.15 -9.88 7.95
C PHE A 27 12.26 -9.06 7.01
N ALA A 28 12.04 -9.51 5.77
CA ALA A 28 11.13 -8.84 4.84
C ALA A 28 9.71 -8.75 5.39
N LEU A 29 9.17 -9.84 5.95
CA LEU A 29 7.86 -9.85 6.62
C LEU A 29 7.80 -8.87 7.79
N ARG A 30 8.88 -8.79 8.59
CA ARG A 30 8.97 -7.80 9.69
C ARG A 30 8.94 -6.37 9.17
N HIS A 31 9.65 -6.08 8.08
CA HIS A 31 9.64 -4.77 7.46
C HIS A 31 8.27 -4.42 6.86
N SER A 32 7.62 -5.37 6.19
CA SER A 32 6.26 -5.20 5.68
C SER A 32 5.25 -4.92 6.81
N TYR A 33 5.32 -5.69 7.90
CA TYR A 33 4.47 -5.46 9.07
C TYR A 33 4.69 -4.07 9.69
N ALA A 34 5.95 -3.65 9.84
CA ALA A 34 6.27 -2.32 10.34
C ALA A 34 5.71 -1.21 9.45
N GLY A 35 5.76 -1.38 8.12
CA GLY A 35 5.18 -0.43 7.16
C GLY A 35 3.65 -0.32 7.28
N ILE A 36 2.96 -1.45 7.40
CA ILE A 36 1.50 -1.48 7.60
C ILE A 36 1.13 -0.80 8.92
N VAL A 37 1.82 -1.12 10.02
CA VAL A 37 1.54 -0.52 11.34
C VAL A 37 1.82 0.98 11.35
N ALA A 38 2.90 1.42 10.69
CA ALA A 38 3.21 2.84 10.57
C ALA A 38 2.09 3.59 9.83
N THR A 39 1.63 3.04 8.71
CA THR A 39 0.56 3.62 7.88
C THR A 39 -0.78 3.64 8.62
N LEU A 40 -1.14 2.56 9.33
CA LEU A 40 -2.34 2.53 10.19
C LEU A 40 -2.34 3.64 11.25
N ARG A 41 -1.18 4.00 11.79
CA ARG A 41 -1.08 5.04 12.82
C ARG A 41 -1.11 6.44 12.21
N ALA A 42 -0.42 6.64 11.08
CA ALA A 42 -0.30 7.93 10.42
C ALA A 42 -1.60 8.32 9.69
N GLU A 43 -2.17 7.41 8.89
CA GLU A 43 -3.20 7.75 7.92
C GLU A 43 -4.61 7.37 8.37
N SER A 44 -5.49 8.36 8.51
CA SER A 44 -6.89 8.11 8.84
C SER A 44 -7.65 7.40 7.73
N ALA A 45 -7.33 7.71 6.47
CA ALA A 45 -7.94 7.06 5.31
C ALA A 45 -7.60 5.56 5.28
N PHE A 46 -6.32 5.19 5.39
CA PHE A 46 -5.91 3.80 5.52
C PHE A 46 -6.60 3.05 6.68
N ARG A 47 -6.85 3.69 7.83
CA ARG A 47 -7.63 3.06 8.92
C ARG A 47 -9.08 2.78 8.53
N GLN A 48 -9.73 3.70 7.84
CA GLN A 48 -11.11 3.51 7.37
C GLN A 48 -11.18 2.38 6.36
N GLU A 49 -10.26 2.33 5.41
CA GLU A 49 -10.18 1.28 4.41
C GLU A 49 -9.84 -0.07 5.03
N ALA A 50 -8.93 -0.12 6.01
CA ALA A 50 -8.59 -1.35 6.73
C ALA A 50 -9.79 -1.87 7.55
N ALA A 51 -10.57 -0.97 8.16
CA ALA A 51 -11.82 -1.34 8.84
C ALA A 51 -12.86 -1.89 7.86
N LEU A 52 -13.02 -1.26 6.69
CA LEU A 52 -13.86 -1.79 5.62
C LEU A 52 -13.37 -3.16 5.14
N ALA A 53 -12.06 -3.35 4.98
CA ALA A 53 -11.49 -4.62 4.59
C ALA A 53 -11.75 -5.74 5.61
N ALA A 54 -11.68 -5.42 6.90
CA ALA A 54 -12.01 -6.34 7.98
C ALA A 54 -13.48 -6.80 7.95
N ILE A 55 -14.37 -6.06 7.29
CA ILE A 55 -15.79 -6.42 7.12
C ILE A 55 -16.01 -7.12 5.77
N LEU A 56 -15.52 -6.51 4.68
CA LEU A 56 -15.79 -6.95 3.31
C LEU A 56 -15.08 -8.27 2.96
N VAL A 57 -13.86 -8.49 3.45
CA VAL A 57 -13.13 -9.75 3.17
C VAL A 57 -13.86 -10.95 3.78
N PRO A 58 -14.23 -10.98 5.07
CA PRO A 58 -15.08 -12.04 5.61
C PRO A 58 -16.41 -12.17 4.89
N ALA A 59 -17.08 -11.04 4.58
CA ALA A 59 -18.35 -11.07 3.86
C ALA A 59 -18.22 -11.76 2.49
N ALA A 60 -17.13 -11.56 1.75
CA ALA A 60 -16.90 -12.23 0.47
C ALA A 60 -16.83 -13.77 0.58
N PHE A 61 -16.38 -14.32 1.73
CA PHE A 61 -16.42 -15.77 1.98
C PHE A 61 -17.84 -16.29 2.27
N LEU A 62 -18.70 -15.45 2.83
CA LEU A 62 -20.09 -15.78 3.14
C LEU A 62 -21.01 -15.66 1.92
N MET A 63 -20.60 -14.93 0.88
CA MET A 63 -21.39 -14.75 -0.32
C MET A 63 -21.47 -16.03 -1.18
N PRO A 64 -22.69 -16.40 -1.65
CA PRO A 64 -22.92 -17.55 -2.52
C PRO A 64 -22.52 -17.25 -3.97
N VAL A 65 -21.24 -16.91 -4.18
CA VAL A 65 -20.64 -16.64 -5.49
C VAL A 65 -19.61 -17.70 -5.85
N ASP A 66 -19.29 -17.81 -7.13
CA ASP A 66 -18.25 -18.71 -7.62
C ASP A 66 -16.84 -18.26 -7.18
N ALA A 67 -15.86 -19.13 -7.40
CA ALA A 67 -14.49 -18.90 -6.95
C ALA A 67 -13.85 -17.64 -7.58
N ILE A 68 -14.13 -17.37 -8.86
CA ILE A 68 -13.55 -16.20 -9.56
C ILE A 68 -14.15 -14.93 -8.99
N SER A 69 -15.48 -14.87 -8.85
CA SER A 69 -16.17 -13.74 -8.24
C SER A 69 -15.67 -13.47 -6.81
N ARG A 70 -15.46 -14.51 -6.00
CA ARG A 70 -14.91 -14.36 -4.64
C ARG A 70 -13.49 -13.77 -4.65
N VAL A 71 -12.63 -14.24 -5.54
CA VAL A 71 -11.27 -13.70 -5.70
C VAL A 71 -11.32 -12.23 -6.13
N LEU A 72 -12.24 -11.85 -7.02
CA LEU A 72 -12.41 -10.45 -7.43
C LEU A 72 -12.91 -9.56 -6.28
N LEU A 73 -13.88 -10.04 -5.48
CA LEU A 73 -14.36 -9.30 -4.30
C LEU A 73 -13.24 -9.04 -3.30
N ILE A 74 -12.51 -10.07 -2.91
CA ILE A 74 -11.38 -9.95 -1.97
C ILE A 74 -10.25 -9.13 -2.60
N GLY A 75 -9.90 -9.41 -3.85
CA GLY A 75 -8.83 -8.74 -4.57
C GLY A 75 -9.06 -7.24 -4.74
N SER A 76 -10.30 -6.82 -4.99
CA SER A 76 -10.63 -5.40 -5.12
C SER A 76 -10.46 -4.61 -3.82
N VAL A 77 -10.77 -5.23 -2.67
CA VAL A 77 -10.55 -4.64 -1.34
C VAL A 77 -9.05 -4.57 -1.01
N LEU A 78 -8.29 -5.63 -1.32
CA LEU A 78 -6.85 -5.63 -1.13
C LEU A 78 -6.14 -4.63 -2.07
N LEU A 79 -6.69 -4.40 -3.27
CA LEU A 79 -6.18 -3.39 -4.19
C LEU A 79 -6.31 -1.98 -3.62
N VAL A 80 -7.43 -1.66 -2.96
CA VAL A 80 -7.62 -0.37 -2.25
C VAL A 80 -6.52 -0.16 -1.22
N LEU A 81 -6.32 -1.13 -0.31
CA LEU A 81 -5.27 -1.06 0.71
C LEU A 81 -3.86 -0.96 0.10
N LEU A 82 -3.60 -1.69 -0.99
CA LEU A 82 -2.32 -1.64 -1.68
C LEU A 82 -2.04 -0.24 -2.23
N VAL A 83 -3.02 0.36 -2.91
CA VAL A 83 -2.87 1.67 -3.54
C VAL A 83 -2.76 2.77 -2.50
N GLU A 84 -3.51 2.70 -1.41
CA GLU A 84 -3.41 3.66 -0.30
C GLU A 84 -2.06 3.57 0.43
N LEU A 85 -1.53 2.36 0.62
CA LEU A 85 -0.20 2.16 1.19
C LEU A 85 0.89 2.76 0.27
N LEU A 86 0.75 2.62 -1.04
CA LEU A 86 1.65 3.24 -2.01
C LEU A 86 1.51 4.76 -2.03
N ASN A 87 0.29 5.30 -1.94
CA ASN A 87 0.03 6.73 -1.83
C ASN A 87 0.71 7.32 -0.59
N SER A 88 0.53 6.68 0.57
CA SER A 88 1.16 7.07 1.83
C SER A 88 2.69 7.06 1.74
N ALA A 89 3.27 6.06 1.07
CA ALA A 89 4.70 5.99 0.84
C ALA A 89 5.23 7.12 -0.05
N ILE A 90 4.47 7.50 -1.08
CA ILE A 90 4.78 8.63 -1.97
C ILE A 90 4.72 9.94 -1.18
N GLU A 91 3.67 10.16 -0.39
CA GLU A 91 3.51 11.35 0.45
C GLU A 91 4.68 11.50 1.44
N ALA A 92 5.03 10.42 2.15
CA ALA A 92 6.17 10.41 3.06
C ALA A 92 7.51 10.71 2.36
N ALA A 93 7.70 10.21 1.13
CA ALA A 93 8.90 10.48 0.34
C ALA A 93 8.97 11.95 -0.12
N ILE A 94 7.84 12.51 -0.56
CA ILE A 94 7.73 13.91 -1.01
C ILE A 94 7.96 14.86 0.17
N ASP A 95 7.32 14.60 1.31
CA ASP A 95 7.41 15.44 2.51
C ASP A 95 8.83 15.48 3.09
N ARG A 96 9.63 14.43 2.86
CA ARG A 96 11.05 14.41 3.22
C ARG A 96 11.92 15.29 2.31
N ILE A 97 11.56 15.45 1.03
CA ILE A 97 12.43 16.08 0.02
C ILE A 97 12.03 17.55 -0.23
N SER A 98 10.76 17.89 -0.08
CA SER A 98 10.21 19.19 -0.49
C SER A 98 10.06 20.15 0.70
N PHE A 99 11.10 20.94 1.01
CA PHE A 99 10.99 22.02 2.01
C PHE A 99 10.29 23.28 1.46
N GLU A 100 10.27 23.47 0.13
CA GLU A 100 9.46 24.47 -0.56
C GLU A 100 8.33 23.78 -1.36
N ARG A 101 7.15 24.40 -1.45
CA ARG A 101 6.02 23.86 -2.21
C ARG A 101 6.33 23.95 -3.71
N HIS A 102 6.82 22.84 -4.28
CA HIS A 102 7.01 22.71 -5.72
C HIS A 102 5.76 22.16 -6.42
N GLU A 103 5.46 22.70 -7.60
CA GLU A 103 4.38 22.21 -8.50
C GLU A 103 4.47 20.70 -8.78
N LEU A 104 5.68 20.14 -8.85
CA LEU A 104 5.90 18.71 -9.03
C LEU A 104 5.43 17.88 -7.82
N SER A 105 5.71 18.34 -6.60
CA SER A 105 5.26 17.70 -5.35
C SER A 105 3.74 17.65 -5.29
N LYS A 106 3.08 18.75 -5.68
CA LYS A 106 1.61 18.81 -5.77
C LYS A 106 1.08 17.78 -6.77
N ARG A 107 1.59 17.77 -8.01
CA ARG A 107 1.16 16.82 -9.05
C ARG A 107 1.33 15.36 -8.63
N ALA A 108 2.44 15.03 -7.96
CA ALA A 108 2.68 13.66 -7.52
C ALA A 108 1.66 13.22 -6.45
N LYS A 109 1.31 14.10 -5.50
CA LYS A 109 0.25 13.85 -4.50
C LYS A 109 -1.13 13.73 -5.16
N ASP A 110 -1.46 14.63 -6.10
CA ASP A 110 -2.73 14.60 -6.83
C ASP A 110 -2.90 13.28 -7.60
N CYS A 111 -1.84 12.80 -8.27
CA CYS A 111 -1.84 11.50 -8.95
C CYS A 111 -2.02 10.32 -7.99
N GLY A 112 -1.39 10.37 -6.82
CA GLY A 112 -1.53 9.33 -5.78
C GLY A 112 -2.97 9.24 -5.27
N SER A 113 -3.57 10.38 -4.90
CA SER A 113 -4.99 10.46 -4.49
C SER A 113 -5.95 10.02 -5.61
N ALA A 114 -5.66 10.35 -6.87
CA ALA A 114 -6.45 9.88 -8.01
C ALA A 114 -6.38 8.35 -8.16
N ALA A 115 -5.22 7.73 -7.94
CA ALA A 115 -5.08 6.28 -7.97
C ALA A 115 -5.93 5.60 -6.89
N VAL A 116 -5.93 6.13 -5.66
CA VAL A 116 -6.78 5.65 -4.56
C VAL A 116 -8.26 5.73 -4.94
N THR A 117 -8.67 6.87 -5.51
CA THR A 117 -10.05 7.07 -5.98
C THR A 117 -10.45 6.03 -7.03
N ILE A 118 -9.58 5.73 -7.99
CA ILE A 118 -9.83 4.71 -9.02
C ILE A 118 -9.94 3.31 -8.38
N ALA A 119 -9.07 2.98 -7.41
CA ALA A 119 -9.14 1.70 -6.71
C ALA A 119 -10.46 1.55 -5.93
N LEU A 120 -10.92 2.61 -5.25
CA LEU A 120 -12.21 2.65 -4.56
C LEU A 120 -13.38 2.45 -5.54
N LEU A 121 -13.36 3.13 -6.69
CA LEU A 121 -14.37 2.94 -7.74
C LEU A 121 -14.38 1.50 -8.26
N MET A 122 -13.21 0.90 -8.51
CA MET A 122 -13.12 -0.50 -8.92
C MET A 122 -13.69 -1.45 -7.87
N CYS A 123 -13.45 -1.20 -6.58
CA CYS A 123 -14.03 -1.96 -5.48
C CYS A 123 -15.55 -1.84 -5.46
N VAL A 124 -16.09 -0.62 -5.51
CA VAL A 124 -17.54 -0.38 -5.54
C VAL A 124 -18.20 -1.05 -6.74
N LEU A 125 -17.60 -0.93 -7.94
CA LEU A 125 -18.13 -1.56 -9.15
C LEU A 125 -18.13 -3.08 -9.06
N THR A 126 -17.05 -3.67 -8.56
CA THR A 126 -16.91 -5.13 -8.44
C THR A 126 -17.94 -5.69 -7.46
N TRP A 127 -18.09 -5.07 -6.29
CA TRP A 127 -19.11 -5.45 -5.31
C TRP A 127 -20.53 -5.20 -5.83
N GLY A 128 -20.79 -4.05 -6.43
CA GLY A 128 -22.11 -3.72 -6.99
C GLY A 128 -22.54 -4.69 -8.08
N VAL A 129 -21.66 -5.06 -9.01
CA VAL A 129 -21.98 -5.97 -10.11
C VAL A 129 -22.17 -7.41 -9.64
N LEU A 130 -21.29 -7.91 -8.78
CA LEU A 130 -21.32 -9.32 -8.37
C LEU A 130 -22.34 -9.59 -7.25
N CYS A 131 -22.55 -8.64 -6.35
CA CYS A 131 -23.44 -8.80 -5.21
C CYS A 131 -24.81 -8.13 -5.42
N GLY A 132 -24.93 -7.15 -6.32
CA GLY A 132 -26.17 -6.42 -6.58
C GLY A 132 -27.36 -7.31 -6.99
N PRO A 133 -27.22 -8.22 -7.95
CA PRO A 133 -28.31 -9.14 -8.34
C PRO A 133 -28.73 -10.03 -7.17
N LEU A 134 -27.78 -10.47 -6.35
CA LEU A 134 -28.06 -11.24 -5.15
C LEU A 134 -28.85 -10.39 -4.15
N ALA A 135 -28.36 -9.20 -3.79
CA ALA A 135 -29.04 -8.30 -2.87
C ALA A 135 -30.47 -7.97 -3.33
N TYR A 136 -30.68 -7.72 -4.62
CA TYR A 136 -32.01 -7.51 -5.19
C TYR A 136 -32.94 -8.69 -4.93
N HIS A 137 -32.46 -9.92 -5.16
CA HIS A 137 -33.24 -11.13 -4.92
C HIS A 137 -33.59 -11.34 -3.44
N TRP A 138 -32.70 -11.01 -2.51
CA TRP A 138 -32.96 -11.13 -1.07
C TRP A 138 -33.88 -10.04 -0.52
N LEU A 139 -33.89 -8.85 -1.14
CA LEU A 139 -34.64 -7.70 -0.64
C LEU A 139 -36.04 -7.57 -1.24
N LEU A 140 -36.25 -8.07 -2.47
CA LEU A 140 -37.49 -7.90 -3.23
C LEU A 140 -38.10 -9.23 -3.69
N GLY A 141 -37.52 -10.36 -3.27
CA GLY A 141 -38.00 -11.72 -3.50
C GLY A 141 -38.59 -12.34 -2.25
#